data_AF-A0A6J4IRX8-F1
#
_entry.id   AF-A0A6J4IRX8-F1
#
_cell.length_a   1.000
_cell.length_b   1.000
_cell.length_c   1.000
_cell.angle_alpha   90.00
_cell.angle_beta   90.00
_cell.angle_gamma   90.00
#
_symmetry.space_group_name_H-M   'P 1'
#
loop_
_entity.id
_entity.type
_entity.pdbx_description
1 polymer ?
#
loop_
_entity_poly.entity_id
_entity_poly.type
_entity_poly.pdbx_seq_one_letter_code
_entity_poly.pdbx_strand_id
1 'polypeptide(L)'
;MAASLRALRRRIRSTQSTKKIFSAQELIAGARIVRAQARVEASKPYAREITRVLSALASSASLDHPLLTERENPQRAAVLVITSDRGFAGSYNVNVLRRTEELLALLRQEGKEPVLYVVGRK
;
A
#
# COMPACT_ATOMS: atom_id res chain seq x y z
N MET A 1 43.84 -0.43 -25.71
CA MET A 1 42.85 -1.04 -26.63
C MET A 1 42.26 -2.35 -26.09
N ALA A 2 43.04 -3.35 -25.65
CA ALA A 2 42.50 -4.63 -25.12
C ALA A 2 41.72 -4.51 -23.79
N ALA A 3 42.08 -3.57 -22.92
CA ALA A 3 41.39 -3.32 -21.66
C ALA A 3 39.93 -2.85 -21.84
N SER A 4 39.63 -2.10 -22.92
CA SER A 4 38.26 -1.63 -23.19
C SER A 4 37.36 -2.77 -23.68
N LEU A 5 37.86 -3.68 -24.51
CA LEU A 5 37.11 -4.85 -24.98
C LEU A 5 36.76 -5.80 -23.83
N ARG A 6 37.71 -6.03 -22.90
CA ARG A 6 37.45 -6.84 -21.70
C ARG A 6 36.40 -6.19 -20.80
N ALA A 7 36.46 -4.86 -20.61
CA ALA A 7 35.46 -4.12 -19.85
C ALA A 7 34.07 -4.19 -20.49
N LEU A 8 33.97 -4.06 -21.81
CA LEU A 8 32.71 -4.20 -22.57
C LEU A 8 32.12 -5.61 -22.42
N ARG A 9 32.92 -6.66 -22.61
CA ARG A 9 32.49 -8.05 -22.40
C ARG A 9 32.01 -8.32 -20.97
N ARG A 10 32.63 -7.68 -19.97
CA ARG A 10 32.17 -7.76 -18.56
C ARG A 10 30.82 -7.08 -18.38
N ARG A 11 30.62 -5.89 -18.96
CA ARG A 11 29.35 -5.16 -18.89
C ARG A 11 28.22 -5.96 -19.56
N ILE A 12 28.46 -6.55 -20.73
CA ILE A 12 27.49 -7.42 -21.42
C ILE A 12 27.07 -8.61 -20.54
N ARG A 13 28.03 -9.30 -19.91
CA ARG A 13 27.71 -10.42 -19.01
C ARG A 13 26.89 -9.96 -17.80
N SER A 14 27.23 -8.82 -17.22
CA SER A 14 26.50 -8.24 -16.08
C SER A 14 25.06 -7.86 -16.45
N THR A 15 24.84 -7.19 -17.60
CA THR A 15 23.49 -6.83 -18.04
C THR A 15 22.67 -8.04 -18.43
N GLN A 16 23.27 -9.06 -19.06
CA GLN A 16 22.58 -10.32 -19.35
C GLN A 16 22.17 -11.09 -18.09
N SER A 17 23.03 -11.13 -17.07
CA SER A 17 22.69 -11.73 -15.78
C SER A 17 21.55 -10.98 -15.09
N THR A 18 21.64 -9.64 -15.05
CA THR A 18 20.61 -8.77 -14.47
C THR A 18 19.26 -8.93 -15.19
N LYS A 19 19.26 -9.04 -16.52
CA LYS A 19 18.06 -9.32 -17.33
C LYS A 19 17.38 -10.62 -16.91
N LYS A 20 18.15 -11.71 -16.70
CA LYS A 20 17.60 -13.00 -16.27
C LYS A 20 16.98 -12.91 -14.87
N ILE A 21 17.63 -12.21 -13.94
CA ILE A 21 17.12 -12.01 -12.57
C ILE A 21 15.79 -11.26 -12.61
N PHE A 22 15.71 -10.13 -13.31
CA PHE A 22 14.47 -9.34 -13.38
C PHE A 22 13.35 -10.06 -14.13
N SER A 23 13.65 -10.81 -15.19
CA SER A 23 12.65 -11.63 -15.88
C SER A 23 12.05 -12.70 -14.97
N ALA A 24 12.87 -13.36 -14.14
CA ALA A 24 12.36 -14.30 -13.15
C ALA A 24 11.52 -13.60 -12.07
N GLN A 25 11.95 -12.43 -11.58
CA GLN A 25 11.18 -11.66 -10.60
C GLN A 25 9.83 -11.18 -11.14
N GLU A 26 9.79 -10.77 -12.41
CA GLU A 26 8.56 -10.37 -13.11
C GLU A 26 7.54 -11.52 -13.13
N LEU A 27 7.97 -12.73 -13.52
CA LEU A 27 7.12 -13.91 -13.51
C LEU A 27 6.61 -14.26 -12.10
N ILE A 28 7.48 -14.17 -11.09
CA ILE A 28 7.11 -14.40 -9.68
C ILE A 28 6.09 -13.35 -9.21
N ALA A 29 6.30 -12.08 -9.57
CA ALA A 29 5.39 -10.99 -9.23
C ALA A 29 4.03 -11.18 -9.89
N GLY A 30 3.99 -11.53 -11.17
CA GLY A 30 2.76 -11.86 -11.89
C GLY A 30 1.96 -12.98 -11.20
N ALA A 31 2.62 -14.08 -10.86
CA ALA A 31 1.99 -15.17 -10.12
C ALA A 31 1.46 -14.75 -8.74
N ARG A 32 2.19 -13.87 -8.02
CA ARG A 32 1.77 -13.35 -6.71
C ARG A 32 0.58 -12.41 -6.82
N ILE A 33 0.49 -11.59 -7.87
CA ILE A 33 -0.66 -10.71 -8.12
C ILE A 33 -1.92 -11.54 -8.31
N VAL A 34 -1.86 -12.59 -9.12
CA VAL A 34 -3.01 -13.51 -9.34
C VAL A 34 -3.46 -14.14 -8.02
N ARG A 35 -2.52 -14.61 -7.19
CA ARG A 35 -2.85 -15.14 -5.86
C ARG A 35 -3.45 -14.09 -4.93
N ALA A 36 -2.95 -12.85 -4.97
CA ALA A 36 -3.49 -11.76 -4.18
C ALA A 36 -4.92 -11.41 -4.61
N GLN A 37 -5.19 -11.34 -5.91
CA GLN A 37 -6.52 -11.13 -6.46
C GLN A 37 -7.49 -12.25 -6.04
N ALA A 38 -7.06 -13.51 -6.12
CA ALA A 38 -7.88 -14.64 -5.67
C ALA A 38 -8.25 -14.54 -4.17
N ARG A 39 -7.31 -14.10 -3.31
CA ARG A 39 -7.60 -13.86 -1.89
C ARG A 39 -8.60 -12.72 -1.68
N VAL A 40 -8.50 -11.65 -2.47
CA VAL A 40 -9.46 -10.55 -2.44
C VAL A 40 -10.84 -11.06 -2.83
N GLU A 41 -10.97 -11.77 -3.95
CA GLU A 41 -12.26 -12.34 -4.38
C GLU A 41 -12.86 -13.27 -3.33
N ALA A 42 -12.06 -14.14 -2.70
CA ALA A 42 -12.52 -15.02 -1.64
C ALA A 42 -13.01 -14.27 -0.39
N SER A 43 -12.48 -13.07 -0.11
CA SER A 43 -12.93 -12.24 1.02
C SER A 43 -14.20 -11.43 0.74
N LYS A 44 -14.56 -11.20 -0.55
CA LYS A 44 -15.70 -10.34 -0.92
C LYS A 44 -17.04 -10.82 -0.38
N PRO A 45 -17.40 -12.12 -0.38
CA PRO A 45 -18.70 -12.57 0.14
C PRO A 45 -18.89 -12.17 1.61
N TYR A 46 -17.86 -12.38 2.44
CA TYR A 46 -17.89 -12.01 3.85
C TYR A 46 -18.06 -10.49 4.03
N ALA A 47 -17.27 -9.69 3.32
CA ALA A 47 -17.37 -8.23 3.38
C ALA A 47 -18.77 -7.74 2.97
N ARG A 48 -19.38 -8.34 1.94
CA ARG A 48 -20.75 -8.00 1.50
C ARG A 48 -21.80 -8.34 2.55
N GLU A 49 -21.74 -9.54 3.12
CA GLU A 49 -22.73 -9.97 4.12
C GLU A 49 -22.60 -9.17 5.42
N ILE A 50 -21.38 -8.89 5.89
CA ILE A 50 -21.19 -7.99 7.04
C ILE A 50 -21.74 -6.60 6.75
N THR A 51 -21.48 -6.05 5.57
CA THR A 51 -22.01 -4.74 5.21
C THR A 51 -23.54 -4.76 5.23
N ARG A 52 -24.18 -5.81 4.68
CA ARG A 52 -25.65 -5.96 4.71
C ARG A 52 -26.18 -6.00 6.14
N VAL A 53 -25.56 -6.79 7.02
CA VAL A 53 -25.97 -6.89 8.43
C VAL A 53 -25.82 -5.54 9.13
N LEU A 54 -24.67 -4.87 8.98
CA LEU A 54 -24.44 -3.56 9.58
C LEU A 54 -25.42 -2.50 9.06
N SER A 55 -25.75 -2.51 7.76
CA SER A 55 -26.75 -1.59 7.21
C SER A 55 -28.15 -1.83 7.76
N ALA A 56 -28.57 -3.09 7.94
CA ALA A 56 -29.86 -3.43 8.53
C ALA A 56 -29.94 -3.07 10.03
N LEU A 57 -28.82 -3.20 10.75
CA LEU A 57 -28.72 -2.78 12.15
C LEU A 57 -28.74 -1.26 12.27
N ALA A 58 -28.05 -0.54 11.39
CA ALA A 58 -28.04 0.91 11.38
C ALA A 58 -29.44 1.51 11.13
N SER A 59 -30.33 0.83 10.41
CA SER A 59 -31.71 1.30 10.17
C SER A 59 -32.68 1.00 11.31
N SER A 60 -32.30 0.15 12.28
CA SER A 60 -33.20 -0.34 13.34
C SER A 60 -32.73 -0.02 14.77
N ALA A 61 -31.45 0.31 14.95
CA ALA A 61 -30.86 0.62 16.25
C ALA A 61 -30.62 2.12 16.45
N SER A 62 -30.59 2.56 17.72
CA SER A 62 -30.11 3.90 18.07
C SER A 62 -28.61 4.01 17.73
N LEU A 63 -28.25 4.96 16.88
CA LEU A 63 -26.89 5.16 16.34
C LEU A 63 -25.93 5.83 17.35
N ASP A 64 -26.03 5.53 18.63
CA ASP A 64 -25.23 6.16 19.68
C ASP A 64 -23.91 5.41 19.93
N HIS A 65 -23.14 5.20 18.86
CA HIS A 65 -21.85 4.53 18.91
C HIS A 65 -20.71 5.55 18.71
N PRO A 66 -19.66 5.57 19.55
CA PRO A 66 -18.57 6.56 19.45
C PRO A 66 -17.80 6.61 18.11
N LEU A 67 -17.90 5.56 17.29
CA LEU A 67 -17.30 5.54 15.94
C LEU A 67 -18.25 6.07 14.85
N LEU A 68 -19.51 6.33 15.17
CA LEU A 68 -20.52 6.90 14.27
C LEU A 68 -20.77 8.38 14.57
N THR A 69 -20.34 8.86 15.74
CA THR A 69 -20.49 10.26 16.17
C THR A 69 -19.17 11.01 15.99
N GLU A 70 -19.21 12.14 15.30
CA GLU A 70 -18.07 13.05 15.20
C GLU A 70 -17.76 13.66 16.57
N ARG A 71 -16.47 13.81 16.89
CA ARG A 71 -16.06 14.46 18.15
C ARG A 71 -16.13 15.97 17.98
N GLU A 72 -16.71 16.66 18.96
CA GLU A 72 -16.91 18.12 18.93
C GLU A 72 -15.61 18.93 18.77
N ASN A 73 -14.46 18.40 19.21
CA ASN A 73 -13.14 19.04 19.08
C ASN A 73 -12.05 18.01 18.75
N PRO A 74 -11.89 17.63 17.47
CA PRO A 74 -10.91 16.62 17.08
C PRO A 74 -9.49 17.21 17.14
N GLN A 75 -8.75 16.92 18.22
CA GLN A 75 -7.36 17.39 18.37
C GLN A 75 -6.35 16.53 17.61
N ARG A 76 -6.64 15.24 17.43
CA ARG A 76 -5.71 14.25 16.86
C ARG A 76 -6.39 13.39 15.81
N ALA A 77 -5.64 13.02 14.77
CA ALA A 77 -6.10 12.14 13.71
C ALA A 77 -5.11 11.00 13.48
N ALA A 78 -5.56 9.75 13.60
CA ALA A 78 -4.71 8.60 13.31
C ALA A 78 -4.63 8.37 11.79
N VAL A 79 -3.42 8.22 11.25
CA VAL A 79 -3.18 7.96 9.83
C VAL A 79 -2.44 6.64 9.70
N LEU A 80 -3.11 5.64 9.14
CA LEU A 80 -2.51 4.34 8.83
C LEU A 80 -1.90 4.35 7.43
N VAL A 81 -0.58 4.23 7.35
CA VAL A 81 0.20 4.20 6.11
C VAL A 81 0.59 2.76 5.82
N ILE A 82 0.21 2.27 4.64
CA ILE A 82 0.50 0.89 4.20
C ILE A 82 1.48 0.94 3.04
N THR A 83 2.71 0.50 3.28
CA THR A 83 3.81 0.42 2.31
C THR A 83 4.26 -1.03 2.10
N SER A 84 5.25 -1.23 1.23
CA SER A 84 5.78 -2.58 0.95
C SER A 84 6.94 -2.96 1.86
N ASP A 85 7.08 -4.25 2.17
CA ASP A 85 8.27 -4.75 2.86
C ASP A 85 9.48 -4.96 1.95
N ARG A 86 9.24 -5.06 0.64
CA ARG A 86 10.27 -5.33 -0.39
C ARG A 86 10.45 -4.13 -1.30
N GLY A 87 11.66 -4.00 -1.84
CA GLY A 87 11.97 -3.04 -2.91
C GLY A 87 11.52 -3.53 -4.30
N PHE A 88 11.93 -2.81 -5.34
CA PHE A 88 11.58 -3.09 -6.75
C PHE A 88 10.08 -3.04 -7.07
N ALA A 89 9.30 -2.29 -6.28
CA ALA A 89 7.87 -2.06 -6.48
C ALA A 89 7.57 -0.82 -7.34
N GLY A 90 8.53 -0.38 -8.16
CA GLY A 90 8.42 0.84 -8.96
C GLY A 90 8.12 2.07 -8.09
N SER A 91 7.12 2.85 -8.49
CA SER A 91 6.69 4.08 -7.81
C SER A 91 5.71 3.88 -6.66
N TYR A 92 5.39 2.63 -6.28
CA TYR A 92 4.37 2.34 -5.26
C TYR A 92 4.60 3.10 -3.95
N ASN A 93 5.74 2.91 -3.29
CA ASN A 93 6.01 3.57 -2.00
C ASN A 93 6.12 5.10 -2.15
N VAL A 94 6.70 5.58 -3.24
CA VAL A 94 6.80 7.03 -3.51
C VAL A 94 5.42 7.65 -3.61
N ASN A 95 4.48 7.01 -4.30
CA ASN A 95 3.12 7.50 -4.44
C ASN A 95 2.33 7.43 -3.13
N VAL A 96 2.48 6.34 -2.36
CA VAL A 96 1.86 6.21 -1.04
C VAL A 96 2.35 7.33 -0.11
N LEU A 97 3.67 7.50 0.01
CA LEU A 97 4.25 8.52 0.90
C LEU A 97 3.90 9.94 0.46
N ARG A 98 3.88 10.22 -0.86
CA ARG A 98 3.41 11.53 -1.36
C ARG A 98 1.98 11.81 -0.94
N ARG A 99 1.08 10.83 -1.09
CA ARG A 99 -0.32 10.98 -0.70
C ARG A 99 -0.48 11.11 0.82
N THR A 100 0.34 10.41 1.59
CA THR A 100 0.40 10.57 3.04
C THR A 100 0.79 11.99 3.40
N GLU A 101 1.85 12.56 2.83
CA GLU A 101 2.28 13.94 3.11
C GLU A 101 1.18 14.96 2.77
N GLU A 102 0.48 14.79 1.64
CA GLU A 102 -0.68 15.62 1.29
C GLU A 102 -1.78 15.56 2.35
N LEU A 103 -2.08 14.36 2.86
CA LEU A 103 -3.06 14.17 3.93
C LEU A 103 -2.59 14.77 5.26
N LEU A 104 -1.32 14.61 5.61
CA LEU A 104 -0.75 15.20 6.83
C LEU A 104 -0.80 16.74 6.77
N ALA A 105 -0.52 17.32 5.61
CA ALA A 105 -0.64 18.76 5.40
C ALA A 105 -2.09 19.24 5.57
N LEU A 106 -3.05 18.53 4.99
CA LEU A 106 -4.48 18.82 5.14
C LEU A 106 -4.91 18.76 6.62
N LEU A 107 -4.56 17.68 7.33
CA LEU A 107 -4.93 17.52 8.73
C LEU A 107 -4.35 18.62 9.62
N ARG A 108 -3.10 19.05 9.36
CA ARG A 108 -2.49 20.17 10.07
C ARG A 108 -3.18 21.50 9.76
N GLN A 109 -3.62 21.72 8.52
CA GLN A 109 -4.40 22.91 8.14
C GLN A 109 -5.76 22.95 8.84
N GLU A 110 -6.38 21.78 9.06
CA GLU A 110 -7.60 21.62 9.85
C GLU A 110 -7.37 21.72 11.38
N GLY A 111 -6.13 22.00 11.84
CA GLY A 111 -5.80 22.13 13.25
C GLY A 111 -5.64 20.80 14.00
N LYS A 112 -5.59 19.67 13.28
CA LYS A 112 -5.44 18.32 13.86
C LYS A 112 -3.97 17.92 13.91
N GLU A 113 -3.56 17.28 14.99
CA GLU A 113 -2.25 16.62 15.10
C GLU A 113 -2.33 15.19 14.52
N PRO A 114 -1.64 14.90 13.39
CA PRO A 114 -1.67 13.57 12.82
C PRO A 114 -0.73 12.60 13.58
N VAL A 115 -1.24 11.41 13.90
CA VAL A 115 -0.50 10.31 14.54
C VAL A 115 -0.34 9.18 13.54
N LEU A 116 0.91 8.87 13.18
CA LEU A 116 1.23 7.87 12.16
C LEU A 116 1.25 6.45 12.74
N TYR A 117 0.61 5.53 12.03
CA TYR A 117 0.75 4.09 12.18
C TYR A 117 1.25 3.54 10.85
N VAL A 118 2.33 2.77 10.86
CA VAL A 118 2.99 2.31 9.61
C VAL A 118 2.98 0.80 9.54
N VAL A 119 2.59 0.28 8.38
CA VAL A 119 2.68 -1.13 8.02
C VAL A 119 3.57 -1.23 6.78
N GLY A 120 4.66 -1.97 6.90
CA GLY A 120 5.68 -2.08 5.86
C GLY A 120 7.01 -1.44 6.27
N ARG A 121 8.12 -1.98 5.76
CA ARG A 121 9.49 -1.50 6.07
C ARG A 121 10.01 -0.39 5.15
N LYS A 122 9.24 0.02 4.13
CA LYS A 122 9.64 1.03 3.14
C LYS A 122 8.91 2.34 3.30
#